data_AF-A0A7W7XY59-F1
#
_entry.id   AF-A0A7W7XY59-F1
#
_cell.length_a   1.000
_cell.length_b   1.000
_cell.length_c   1.000
_cell.angle_alpha   90.00
_cell.angle_beta   90.00
_cell.angle_gamma   90.00
#
_symmetry.space_group_name_H-M   'P 1'
#
loop_
_entity.id
_entity.type
_entity.pdbx_description
1 polymer ?
#
loop_
_entity_poly.entity_id
_entity_poly.type
_entity_poly.pdbx_seq_one_letter_code
_entity_poly.pdbx_strand_id
1 'polypeptide(L)'
;MHAYRPRPRRCLGLRDLGGWMLKHYEISVDGLWPDEAGFGTALALAEAALPQPPLAPGRLGVGFLILHRGRDCDYLVLAWWDRENELPLRVFVRPHGGGDWRAARDGESFCVWDLEVIGFERDAYVATVLSASDADLARADYLVRLLPDAAG
;
A
#
# COMPACT_ATOMS: atom_id res chain seq x y z
N MET A 1 -20.38 -18.51 -4.15
CA MET A 1 -19.18 -17.96 -4.81
C MET A 1 -19.64 -16.95 -5.83
N HIS A 2 -19.14 -15.72 -5.80
CA HIS A 2 -19.45 -14.72 -6.82
C HIS A 2 -18.31 -14.68 -7.85
N ALA A 3 -18.65 -14.45 -9.11
CA ALA A 3 -17.65 -14.25 -10.16
C ALA A 3 -16.81 -13.00 -9.86
N TYR A 4 -15.53 -13.04 -10.19
CA TYR A 4 -14.65 -11.88 -10.10
C TYR A 4 -15.21 -10.73 -10.95
N ARG A 5 -15.23 -9.53 -10.37
CA ARG A 5 -15.47 -8.28 -11.08
C ARG A 5 -14.32 -7.32 -10.74
N PRO A 6 -13.74 -6.63 -11.73
CA PRO A 6 -12.76 -5.60 -11.46
C PRO A 6 -13.32 -4.55 -10.49
N ARG A 7 -12.43 -3.92 -9.72
CA ARG A 7 -12.77 -2.78 -8.88
C ARG A 7 -12.03 -1.56 -9.39
N PRO A 8 -12.69 -0.38 -9.45
CA PRO A 8 -11.97 0.83 -9.81
C PRO A 8 -10.86 1.10 -8.79
N ARG A 9 -9.70 1.48 -9.32
CA ARG A 9 -8.53 1.86 -8.53
C ARG A 9 -7.92 3.15 -9.06
N ARG A 10 -7.19 3.86 -8.20
CA ARG A 10 -6.41 5.03 -8.59
C ARG A 10 -5.09 5.13 -7.84
N CYS A 11 -4.11 5.74 -8.49
CA CYS A 11 -2.87 6.17 -7.85
C CYS A 11 -2.95 7.67 -7.55
N LEU A 12 -2.83 8.05 -6.28
CA LEU A 12 -2.84 9.44 -5.83
C LEU A 12 -1.42 10.06 -5.78
N GLY A 13 -0.43 9.37 -6.34
CA GLY A 13 0.97 9.79 -6.33
C GLY A 13 1.69 9.39 -5.05
N LEU A 14 2.60 10.25 -4.58
CA LEU A 14 3.47 9.98 -3.44
C LEU A 14 2.92 10.64 -2.17
N ARG A 15 3.04 9.94 -1.05
CA ARG A 15 2.74 10.43 0.29
C ARG A 15 3.98 10.28 1.16
N ASP A 16 4.35 11.33 1.88
CA ASP A 16 5.27 11.21 3.01
C ASP A 16 4.51 10.69 4.24
N LEU A 17 5.07 9.68 4.90
CA LEU A 17 4.55 9.16 6.16
C LEU A 17 5.71 8.84 7.10
N GLY A 18 5.94 9.69 8.11
CA GLY A 18 7.07 9.54 9.02
C GLY A 18 8.43 9.50 8.32
N GLY A 19 8.60 10.27 7.23
CA GLY A 19 9.82 10.32 6.41
C GLY A 19 9.96 9.18 5.37
N TRP A 20 8.97 8.29 5.28
CA TRP A 20 8.90 7.30 4.21
C TRP A 20 8.16 7.87 2.99
N MET A 21 8.71 7.64 1.80
CA MET A 21 8.03 7.98 0.54
C MET A 21 7.23 6.78 0.04
N LEU A 22 5.91 6.85 0.22
CA LEU A 22 4.99 5.77 -0.10
C LEU A 22 4.14 6.13 -1.32
N LYS A 23 4.03 5.22 -2.29
CA LYS A 23 3.02 5.35 -3.35
C LYS A 23 1.64 5.10 -2.76
N HIS A 24 0.70 6.01 -3.00
CA HIS A 24 -0.64 5.96 -2.43
C HIS A 24 -1.63 5.43 -3.47
N TYR A 25 -2.21 4.27 -3.18
CA TYR A 25 -3.25 3.65 -3.96
C TYR A 25 -4.58 3.62 -3.22
N GLU A 26 -5.65 3.72 -3.98
CA GLU A 26 -7.00 3.54 -3.48
C GLU A 26 -7.76 2.53 -4.33
N ILE A 27 -8.57 1.70 -3.67
CA ILE A 27 -9.48 0.75 -4.29
C ILE A 27 -10.89 1.01 -3.76
N SER A 28 -11.84 1.20 -4.68
CA SER A 28 -13.24 1.43 -4.37
C SER A 28 -14.08 0.17 -4.48
N VAL A 29 -15.22 0.16 -3.80
CA VAL A 29 -16.29 -0.82 -4.01
C VAL A 29 -17.58 -0.06 -4.31
N ASP A 30 -18.33 -0.52 -5.31
CA ASP A 30 -19.63 0.05 -5.69
C ASP A 30 -19.58 1.59 -5.90
N GLY A 31 -18.44 2.12 -6.36
CA GLY A 31 -18.21 3.55 -6.62
C GLY A 31 -17.85 4.39 -5.39
N LEU A 32 -17.77 3.78 -4.20
CA LEU A 32 -17.40 4.45 -2.96
C LEU A 32 -15.89 4.39 -2.76
N TRP A 33 -15.26 5.56 -2.86
CA TRP A 33 -13.82 5.73 -2.64
C TRP A 33 -13.47 5.83 -1.15
N PRO A 34 -12.24 5.46 -0.76
CA PRO A 34 -11.69 5.89 0.51
C PRO A 34 -11.81 7.41 0.69
N ASP A 35 -12.06 7.84 1.93
CA ASP A 35 -12.04 9.24 2.32
C ASP A 35 -11.03 9.42 3.46
N GLU A 36 -10.31 10.54 3.45
CA GLU A 36 -9.19 10.78 4.37
C GLU A 36 -9.65 10.75 5.84
N ALA A 37 -10.83 11.32 6.15
CA ALA A 37 -11.36 11.37 7.51
C ALA A 37 -11.62 9.95 8.07
N GLY A 38 -12.17 9.07 7.23
CA GLY A 38 -12.44 7.68 7.57
C GLY A 38 -11.18 6.83 7.73
N PHE A 39 -10.07 7.21 7.10
CA PHE A 39 -8.80 6.46 7.14
C PHE A 39 -7.72 7.09 8.02
N GLY A 40 -7.93 8.27 8.59
CA GLY A 40 -6.95 8.98 9.41
C GLY A 40 -6.35 8.12 10.54
N THR A 41 -7.17 7.37 11.28
CA THR A 41 -6.67 6.45 12.32
C THR A 41 -5.85 5.31 11.74
N ALA A 42 -6.24 4.76 10.58
CA ALA A 42 -5.48 3.72 9.91
C ALA A 42 -4.10 4.23 9.48
N LEU A 43 -4.04 5.45 8.95
CA LEU A 43 -2.81 6.11 8.53
C LEU A 43 -1.87 6.35 9.72
N ALA A 44 -2.40 6.76 10.87
CA ALA A 44 -1.60 6.90 12.09
C ALA A 44 -1.04 5.55 12.58
N LEU A 45 -1.84 4.47 12.51
CA LEU A 45 -1.36 3.12 12.82
C LEU A 45 -0.29 2.64 11.83
N ALA A 46 -0.44 2.98 10.54
CA ALA A 46 0.53 2.68 9.51
C ALA A 46 1.85 3.40 9.76
N GLU A 47 1.81 4.70 10.06
CA GLU A 47 2.99 5.49 10.41
C GLU A 47 3.73 4.89 11.60
N ALA A 48 3.00 4.54 12.67
CA ALA A 48 3.58 3.94 13.87
C ALA A 48 4.20 2.55 13.62
N ALA A 49 3.81 1.85 12.55
CA ALA A 49 4.33 0.53 12.21
C ALA A 49 5.60 0.59 11.34
N LEU A 50 5.92 1.75 10.75
CA LEU A 50 7.10 1.92 9.92
C LEU A 50 8.37 1.94 10.77
N PRO A 51 9.40 1.17 10.40
CA PRO A 51 10.66 1.22 11.14
C PRO A 51 11.37 2.56 10.94
N GLN A 52 12.05 3.01 11.98
CA GLN A 52 12.85 4.23 11.99
C GLN A 52 14.34 3.87 12.19
N PRO A 53 15.28 4.51 11.47
CA PRO A 53 15.05 5.49 10.41
C PRO A 53 14.53 4.84 9.09
N PRO A 54 13.93 5.65 8.18
CA PRO A 54 13.48 5.16 6.87
C PRO A 54 14.64 4.72 5.97
N LEU A 55 15.80 5.37 6.10
CA LEU A 55 17.01 5.04 5.36
C LEU A 55 17.96 4.24 6.26
N ALA A 56 18.34 3.05 5.81
CA ALA A 56 19.32 2.17 6.46
C ALA A 56 19.98 1.27 5.41
N PRO A 57 21.09 0.56 5.72
CA PRO A 57 21.63 -0.43 4.79
C PRO A 57 20.56 -1.46 4.40
N GLY A 58 20.31 -1.61 3.08
CA GLY A 58 19.26 -2.46 2.53
C GLY A 58 17.83 -1.87 2.60
N ARG A 59 17.67 -0.60 2.97
CA ARG A 59 16.37 0.08 3.12
C ARG A 59 16.41 1.50 2.55
N LEU A 60 15.60 1.73 1.52
CA LEU A 60 15.59 2.99 0.75
C LEU A 60 14.51 3.99 1.17
N GLY A 61 13.80 3.74 2.27
CA GLY A 61 12.73 4.62 2.74
C GLY A 61 11.57 4.75 1.74
N VAL A 62 11.30 3.69 0.98
CA VAL A 62 10.24 3.64 -0.03
C VAL A 62 9.32 2.44 0.17
N GLY A 63 8.08 2.58 -0.28
CA GLY A 63 7.06 1.55 -0.18
C GLY A 63 5.78 1.99 -0.84
N PHE A 64 4.66 1.45 -0.38
CA PHE A 64 3.33 1.81 -0.84
C PHE A 64 2.28 1.55 0.23
N LEU A 65 1.15 2.24 0.08
CA LEU A 65 -0.03 2.06 0.91
C LEU A 65 -1.27 1.94 0.03
N ILE A 66 -2.18 1.04 0.41
CA ILE A 66 -3.44 0.80 -0.29
C ILE A 66 -4.57 1.07 0.70
N LEU A 67 -5.38 2.07 0.42
CA LEU A 67 -6.65 2.29 1.11
C LEU A 67 -7.73 1.58 0.31
N HIS A 68 -8.33 0.56 0.90
CA HIS A 68 -9.27 -0.29 0.22
C HIS A 68 -10.61 -0.26 0.95
N ARG A 69 -11.63 0.29 0.28
CA ARG A 69 -13.03 0.10 0.68
C ARG A 69 -13.49 -1.29 0.26
N GLY A 70 -13.63 -2.20 1.21
CA GLY A 70 -14.26 -3.50 1.00
C GLY A 70 -15.77 -3.47 1.20
N ARG A 71 -16.44 -4.58 0.88
CA ARG A 71 -17.90 -4.68 1.00
C ARG A 71 -18.37 -4.64 2.45
N ASP A 72 -17.65 -5.32 3.34
CA ASP A 72 -18.00 -5.49 4.75
C ASP A 72 -16.94 -4.90 5.70
N CYS A 73 -15.79 -4.49 5.15
CA CYS A 73 -14.63 -4.08 5.92
C CYS A 73 -13.75 -3.15 5.09
N ASP A 74 -13.21 -2.11 5.71
CA ASP A 74 -12.14 -1.31 5.13
C ASP A 74 -10.78 -1.90 5.50
N TYR A 75 -9.82 -1.79 4.58
CA TYR A 75 -8.45 -2.23 4.77
C TYR A 75 -7.49 -1.08 4.51
N LEU A 76 -6.45 -0.95 5.33
CA LEU A 76 -5.23 -0.27 4.96
C LEU A 76 -4.13 -1.31 4.87
N VAL A 77 -3.56 -1.48 3.67
CA VAL A 77 -2.39 -2.32 3.44
C VAL A 77 -1.18 -1.41 3.39
N LEU A 78 -0.27 -1.56 4.34
CA LEU A 78 1.03 -0.90 4.33
C LEU A 78 2.09 -1.92 3.94
N ALA A 79 2.94 -1.58 2.98
CA ALA A 79 4.10 -2.37 2.63
C ALA A 79 5.31 -1.48 2.36
N TRP A 80 6.49 -1.94 2.76
CA TRP A 80 7.73 -1.19 2.56
C TRP A 80 8.85 -2.12 2.15
N TRP A 81 9.76 -1.62 1.30
CA TRP A 81 10.91 -2.40 0.87
C TRP A 81 12.02 -2.33 1.92
N ASP A 82 12.48 -3.49 2.36
CA ASP A 82 13.47 -3.62 3.42
C ASP A 82 14.38 -4.81 3.14
N ARG A 83 15.52 -4.87 3.84
CA ARG A 83 16.49 -5.97 3.72
C ARG A 83 16.82 -6.31 2.26
N GLU A 84 16.92 -5.29 1.41
CA GLU A 84 17.21 -5.35 -0.02
C GLU A 84 16.14 -6.03 -0.90
N ASN A 85 15.60 -7.18 -0.51
CA ASN A 85 14.72 -7.98 -1.37
C ASN A 85 13.41 -8.43 -0.69
N GLU A 86 13.11 -7.91 0.51
CA GLU A 86 11.95 -8.30 1.27
C GLU A 86 10.89 -7.20 1.31
N LEU A 87 9.63 -7.62 1.41
CA LEU A 87 8.47 -6.75 1.54
C LEU A 87 7.75 -7.02 2.86
N PRO A 88 8.24 -6.52 4.00
CA PRO A 88 7.42 -6.44 5.20
C PRO A 88 6.09 -5.74 4.92
N LEU A 89 5.01 -6.28 5.49
CA LEU A 89 3.67 -5.75 5.31
C LEU A 89 2.88 -5.74 6.62
N ARG A 90 1.94 -4.79 6.72
CA ARG A 90 0.93 -4.69 7.77
C ARG A 90 -0.43 -4.48 7.13
N VAL A 91 -1.43 -5.16 7.67
CA VAL A 91 -2.83 -4.94 7.29
C VAL A 91 -3.55 -4.41 8.51
N PHE A 92 -4.24 -3.29 8.34
CA PHE A 92 -5.16 -2.75 9.32
C PHE A 92 -6.56 -2.86 8.76
N VAL A 93 -7.53 -3.14 9.63
CA VAL A 93 -8.91 -3.38 9.24
C VAL A 93 -9.86 -2.58 10.12
N ARG A 94 -10.99 -2.19 9.52
CA ARG A 94 -12.16 -1.64 10.23
C ARG A 94 -13.44 -2.28 9.68
N PRO A 95 -14.12 -3.16 10.42
CA PRO A 95 -15.41 -3.71 10.02
C PRO A 95 -16.46 -2.62 9.83
N HIS A 96 -17.32 -2.78 8.82
CA HIS A 96 -18.52 -1.96 8.70
C HIS A 96 -19.55 -2.43 9.72
N GLY A 97 -20.29 -1.51 10.33
CA GLY A 97 -21.27 -1.83 11.38
C GLY A 97 -20.75 -1.70 12.82
N GLY A 98 -19.49 -1.32 13.02
CA GLY A 98 -18.96 -0.88 14.31
C GLY A 98 -17.52 -1.34 14.57
N GLY A 99 -16.77 -0.52 15.31
CA GLY A 99 -15.40 -0.80 15.72
C GLY A 99 -14.37 0.19 15.17
N ASP A 100 -13.25 0.26 15.87
CA ASP A 100 -12.12 1.10 15.50
C ASP A 100 -11.15 0.36 14.56
N TRP A 101 -10.30 1.14 13.90
CA TRP A 101 -9.17 0.60 13.16
C TRP A 101 -8.23 -0.19 14.08
N ARG A 102 -7.81 -1.37 13.62
CA ARG A 102 -6.88 -2.23 14.34
C ARG A 102 -6.03 -3.06 13.39
N ALA A 103 -4.95 -3.64 13.88
CA ALA A 103 -4.21 -4.65 13.12
C ALA A 103 -5.13 -5.84 12.77
N ALA A 104 -4.94 -6.37 11.57
CA ALA A 104 -5.53 -7.64 11.15
C ALA A 104 -5.06 -8.76 12.09
N ARG A 105 -5.97 -9.70 12.39
CA ARG A 105 -5.70 -10.84 13.28
C ARG A 105 -6.17 -12.14 12.64
N ASP A 106 -5.65 -13.26 13.14
CA ASP A 106 -6.01 -14.60 12.71
C ASP A 106 -5.85 -14.77 11.19
N GLY A 107 -6.94 -15.03 10.47
CA GLY A 107 -6.97 -15.17 9.01
C GLY A 107 -7.30 -13.89 8.25
N GLU A 108 -7.42 -12.75 8.91
CA GLU A 108 -7.68 -11.47 8.23
C GLU A 108 -6.47 -11.06 7.38
N SER A 109 -6.74 -10.68 6.13
CA SER A 109 -5.72 -10.32 5.16
C SER A 109 -6.26 -9.28 4.18
N PHE A 110 -5.39 -8.83 3.27
CA PHE A 110 -5.78 -8.05 2.11
C PHE A 110 -6.52 -8.92 1.07
N CYS A 111 -7.20 -8.27 0.14
CA CYS A 111 -8.04 -8.92 -0.85
C CYS A 111 -7.30 -9.19 -2.17
N VAL A 112 -7.93 -9.98 -3.04
CA VAL A 112 -7.41 -10.26 -4.39
C VAL A 112 -7.22 -9.01 -5.27
N TRP A 113 -7.93 -7.91 -5.00
CA TRP A 113 -7.74 -6.64 -5.70
C TRP A 113 -6.46 -5.91 -5.24
N ASP A 114 -6.05 -6.06 -3.99
CA ASP A 114 -4.78 -5.50 -3.50
C ASP A 114 -3.57 -6.20 -4.14
N LEU A 115 -3.71 -7.48 -4.50
CA LEU A 115 -2.66 -8.25 -5.18
C LEU A 115 -2.28 -7.70 -6.55
N GLU A 116 -3.17 -6.98 -7.23
CA GLU A 116 -2.84 -6.31 -8.49
C GLU A 116 -1.82 -5.18 -8.26
N VAL A 117 -2.03 -4.40 -7.20
CA VAL A 117 -1.09 -3.33 -6.80
C VAL A 117 0.21 -3.94 -6.31
N ILE A 118 0.16 -4.96 -5.44
CA ILE A 118 1.35 -5.62 -4.91
C ILE A 118 2.19 -6.25 -6.03
N GLY A 119 1.54 -6.88 -7.02
CA GLY A 119 2.21 -7.44 -8.19
C GLY A 119 2.93 -6.37 -9.02
N PHE A 120 2.24 -5.27 -9.32
CA PHE A 120 2.86 -4.14 -10.02
C PHE A 120 4.05 -3.57 -9.24
N GLU A 121 3.92 -3.36 -7.94
CA GLU A 121 5.00 -2.77 -7.12
C GLU A 121 6.20 -3.69 -7.03
N ARG A 122 5.99 -5.00 -6.93
CA ARG A 122 7.06 -5.99 -7.02
C ARG A 122 7.81 -5.86 -8.34
N ASP A 123 7.09 -5.79 -9.46
CA ASP A 123 7.71 -5.70 -10.78
C ASP A 123 8.44 -4.36 -10.99
N ALA A 124 7.86 -3.26 -10.48
CA ALA A 124 8.49 -1.95 -10.48
C ALA A 124 9.79 -1.97 -9.67
N TYR A 125 9.78 -2.53 -8.46
CA TYR A 125 10.97 -2.61 -7.60
C TYR A 125 12.09 -3.46 -8.23
N VAL A 126 11.74 -4.60 -8.83
CA VAL A 126 12.73 -5.45 -9.52
C VAL A 126 13.33 -4.75 -10.73
N ALA A 127 12.51 -4.04 -11.52
CA ALA A 127 12.94 -3.37 -12.74
C ALA A 127 13.67 -2.04 -12.51
N THR A 128 13.72 -1.54 -11.27
CA THR A 128 14.41 -0.30 -10.94
C THR A 128 15.47 -0.56 -9.87
N VAL A 129 15.07 -0.84 -8.63
CA VAL A 129 15.97 -0.97 -7.47
C VAL A 129 16.92 -2.15 -7.60
N LEU A 130 16.40 -3.34 -7.90
CA LEU A 130 17.25 -4.55 -7.96
C LEU A 130 18.03 -4.71 -9.26
N SER A 131 17.78 -3.84 -10.25
CA SER A 131 18.51 -3.83 -11.53
C SER A 131 19.48 -2.65 -11.66
N ALA A 132 19.47 -1.70 -10.72
CA ALA A 132 20.29 -0.49 -10.80
C ALA A 132 21.69 -0.71 -10.21
N SER A 133 22.66 0.03 -10.74
CA SER A 133 24.01 0.15 -10.17
C SER A 133 24.16 1.35 -9.22
N ASP A 134 23.18 2.26 -9.19
CA ASP A 134 23.16 3.48 -8.38
C ASP A 134 21.86 3.54 -7.59
N ALA A 135 21.94 3.61 -6.27
CA ALA A 135 20.79 3.52 -5.37
C ALA A 135 19.87 4.76 -5.41
N ASP A 136 20.41 5.97 -5.62
CA ASP A 136 19.62 7.19 -5.62
C ASP A 136 18.80 7.29 -6.90
N LEU A 137 19.40 6.94 -8.04
CA LEU A 137 18.68 6.81 -9.31
C LEU A 137 17.63 5.70 -9.23
N ALA A 138 17.96 4.55 -8.64
CA ALA A 138 17.00 3.45 -8.49
C ALA A 138 15.78 3.84 -7.65
N ARG A 139 16.01 4.60 -6.56
CA ARG A 139 14.95 5.13 -5.70
C ARG A 139 14.05 6.09 -6.47
N ALA A 140 14.62 7.03 -7.22
CA ALA A 140 13.85 7.98 -8.02
C ALA A 140 13.02 7.26 -9.11
N ASP A 141 13.65 6.33 -9.85
CA ASP A 141 13.00 5.56 -10.91
C ASP A 141 11.85 4.69 -10.38
N TYR A 142 12.03 4.08 -9.20
CA TYR A 142 10.95 3.36 -8.52
C TYR A 142 9.75 4.28 -8.25
N LEU A 143 10.00 5.46 -7.67
CA LEU A 143 8.95 6.37 -7.21
C LEU A 143 8.12 6.97 -8.35
N VAL A 144 8.69 7.15 -9.54
CA VAL A 144 7.96 7.66 -10.71
C VAL A 144 7.22 6.57 -11.49
N ARG A 145 7.50 5.29 -11.23
CA ARG A 145 6.81 4.17 -11.88
C ARG A 145 5.51 3.85 -11.14
N LEU A 146 4.42 4.47 -11.58
CA LEU A 146 3.11 4.39 -10.94
C LEU A 146 2.16 3.43 -11.68
N LEU A 147 1.36 2.67 -10.94
CA LEU A 147 0.30 1.85 -11.54
C LEU A 147 -0.78 2.79 -12.09
N PRO A 148 -1.15 2.67 -13.38
CA PRO A 148 -2.23 3.48 -13.94
C PRO A 148 -3.56 3.20 -13.27
N ASP A 149 -4.39 4.24 -13.23
CA ASP A 149 -5.79 4.15 -12.83
C ASP A 149 -6.53 3.14 -13.71
N ALA A 150 -7.53 2.48 -13.13
CA ALA A 150 -8.43 1.62 -13.89
C ALA A 150 -9.88 1.86 -13.47
N ALA A 151 -10.76 1.91 -14.47
CA ALA A 151 -12.19 1.80 -14.28
C ALA A 151 -12.56 0.33 -14.01
N GLY A 152 -13.50 0.10 -13.10
CA GLY A 152 -14.01 -1.23 -12.74
C GLY A 152 -14.90 -1.85 -13.80
#